data_AF-A0A947RWF4-F1
#
_entry.id   AF-A0A947RWF4-F1
#
_cell.length_a   1.000
_cell.length_b   1.000
_cell.length_c   1.000
_cell.angle_alpha   90.00
_cell.angle_beta   90.00
_cell.angle_gamma   90.00
#
_symmetry.space_group_name_H-M   'P 1'
#
loop_
_entity.id
_entity.type
_entity.pdbx_description
1 polymer ?
#
loop_
_entity_poly.entity_id
_entity_poly.type
_entity_poly.pdbx_seq_one_letter_code
_entity_poly.pdbx_strand_id
1 'polypeptide(L)'
;VVAAAAVAALLVNAGLLTSKVRPYAAVFSRGVHECFYGTGEWLRDNTPPDAVIAALDIGALGFASERRILDLAGLVSPDARAMGLEMGFERMVESGRWLELDEPGYFFDRTKGPPRWTGRTVEGVTFELLDTCGIDGVGLQEAGMWTYALYRLVRVRPSP
;
A
#
# COMPACT_ATOMS: atom_id res chain seq x y z
N VAL A 1 22.81 35.68 24.56
CA VAL A 1 23.25 34.50 23.78
C VAL A 1 22.14 33.45 23.67
N VAL A 2 21.59 32.94 24.79
CA VAL A 2 20.53 31.90 24.79
C VAL A 2 19.28 32.30 23.99
N ALA A 3 18.75 33.52 24.19
CA ALA A 3 17.56 33.98 23.47
C ALA A 3 17.77 34.05 21.95
N ALA A 4 18.93 34.53 21.49
CA ALA A 4 19.25 34.60 20.06
C ALA A 4 19.36 33.20 19.43
N ALA A 5 19.97 32.24 20.15
CA ALA A 5 20.04 30.86 19.71
C ALA A 5 18.65 30.20 19.63
N ALA A 6 17.77 30.46 20.60
CA ALA A 6 16.39 29.97 20.58
C ALA A 6 15.59 30.53 19.41
N VAL A 7 15.71 31.84 19.14
CA VAL A 7 15.07 32.48 17.97
C VAL A 7 15.59 31.89 16.67
N ALA A 8 16.91 31.73 16.53
CA ALA A 8 17.50 31.13 15.33
C ALA A 8 17.00 29.69 15.12
N ALA A 9 16.91 28.88 16.18
CA ALA A 9 16.38 27.53 16.11
C ALA A 9 14.91 27.52 15.67
N LEU A 10 14.07 28.41 16.20
CA LEU A 10 12.67 28.54 15.80
C LEU A 10 12.53 28.95 14.34
N LEU A 11 13.35 29.89 13.85
CA LEU A 11 13.34 30.32 12.46
C LEU A 11 13.76 29.20 11.51
N VAL A 12 14.81 28.44 11.85
CA VAL A 12 15.23 27.27 11.07
C VAL A 12 14.12 26.22 11.02
N ASN A 13 13.51 25.89 12.17
CA ASN A 13 12.40 24.94 12.21
C ASN A 13 11.18 25.42 11.43
N ALA A 14 10.82 26.70 11.54
CA ALA A 14 9.73 27.28 10.76
C ALA A 14 10.02 27.25 9.25
N GLY A 15 11.26 27.52 8.85
CA GLY A 15 11.70 27.41 7.46
C GLY A 15 11.60 25.98 6.94
N LEU A 16 12.09 24.98 7.69
CA LEU A 16 11.99 23.57 7.32
C LEU A 16 10.53 23.09 7.27
N LEU A 17 9.72 23.46 8.26
CA LEU A 17 8.31 23.10 8.33
C LEU A 17 7.54 23.63 7.10
N THR A 18 7.75 24.89 6.74
CA THR A 18 7.01 25.53 5.65
C THR A 18 7.50 25.13 4.27
N SER A 19 8.81 24.98 4.08
CA SER A 19 9.40 24.71 2.75
C SER A 19 9.52 23.22 2.40
N LYS A 20 9.60 22.33 3.41
CA LYS A 20 9.81 20.89 3.19
C LYS A 20 8.64 20.06 3.71
N VAL A 21 8.32 20.19 4.99
CA VAL A 21 7.38 19.27 5.66
C VAL A 21 5.94 19.48 5.19
N ARG A 22 5.45 20.72 5.23
CA ARG A 22 4.05 21.03 4.88
C ARG A 22 3.67 20.67 3.44
N PRO A 23 4.45 21.06 2.40
CA PRO A 23 4.11 20.72 1.02
C PRO A 23 4.11 19.20 0.81
N TYR A 24 5.11 18.51 1.36
CA TYR A 24 5.23 17.07 1.27
C TYR A 24 4.04 16.35 1.95
N ALA A 25 3.71 16.73 3.20
CA ALA A 25 2.58 16.17 3.92
C ALA A 25 1.25 16.41 3.19
N ALA A 26 1.07 17.57 2.55
CA ALA A 26 -0.14 17.88 1.80
C ALA A 26 -0.30 17.03 0.53
N VAL A 27 0.80 16.80 -0.21
CA VAL A 27 0.79 15.94 -1.41
C VAL A 27 0.53 14.49 -1.02
N PHE A 28 1.26 13.97 -0.04
CA PHE A 28 1.08 12.60 0.43
C PHE A 28 -0.34 12.36 0.97
N SER A 29 -0.86 13.27 1.81
CA SER A 29 -2.22 13.13 2.38
C SER A 29 -3.29 13.13 1.30
N ARG A 30 -3.13 13.94 0.25
CA ARG A 30 -4.03 13.95 -0.90
C ARG A 30 -3.98 12.63 -1.65
N GLY A 31 -2.77 12.11 -1.93
CA GLY A 31 -2.60 10.80 -2.55
C GLY A 31 -3.23 9.68 -1.73
N VAL A 32 -3.05 9.69 -0.40
CA VAL A 32 -3.71 8.71 0.49
C VAL A 32 -5.23 8.80 0.41
N HIS A 33 -5.80 10.00 0.35
CA HIS A 33 -7.25 10.18 0.26
C HIS A 33 -7.79 9.75 -1.12
N GLU A 34 -7.18 10.23 -2.20
CA GLU A 34 -7.64 9.96 -3.57
C GLU A 34 -7.40 8.49 -3.98
N CYS A 35 -6.26 7.91 -3.58
CA CYS A 35 -5.87 6.55 -3.95
C CYS A 35 -6.34 5.53 -2.91
N PHE A 36 -5.88 5.58 -1.66
CA PHE A 36 -6.12 4.49 -0.70
C PHE A 36 -7.54 4.51 -0.16
N TYR A 37 -7.99 5.68 0.29
CA TYR A 37 -9.33 5.83 0.84
C TYR A 37 -10.37 5.61 -0.27
N GLY A 38 -10.21 6.23 -1.44
CA GLY A 38 -11.08 6.00 -2.61
C GLY A 38 -11.14 4.53 -3.05
N THR A 39 -9.98 3.84 -3.15
CA THR A 39 -9.94 2.38 -3.42
C THR A 39 -10.67 1.60 -2.33
N GLY A 40 -10.50 2.00 -1.06
CA GLY A 40 -11.18 1.38 0.07
C GLY A 40 -12.70 1.52 -0.02
N GLU A 41 -13.23 2.70 -0.33
CA GLU A 41 -14.67 2.89 -0.52
C GLU A 41 -15.21 2.03 -1.68
N TRP A 42 -14.48 1.97 -2.79
CA TRP A 42 -14.84 1.09 -3.89
C TRP A 42 -14.88 -0.38 -3.43
N LEU A 43 -13.90 -0.84 -2.65
CA LEU A 43 -13.88 -2.20 -2.11
C LEU A 43 -15.06 -2.45 -1.17
N ARG A 44 -15.41 -1.51 -0.30
CA ARG A 44 -16.57 -1.63 0.60
C ARG A 44 -17.87 -1.86 -0.18
N ASP A 45 -18.03 -1.14 -1.28
CA ASP A 45 -19.28 -1.14 -2.05
C ASP A 45 -19.37 -2.28 -3.07
N ASN A 46 -18.22 -2.85 -3.49
CA ASN A 46 -18.15 -3.82 -4.59
C ASN A 46 -17.62 -5.21 -4.20
N THR A 47 -17.36 -5.45 -2.92
CA THR A 47 -16.85 -6.74 -2.43
C THR A 47 -17.66 -7.29 -1.26
N PRO A 48 -17.72 -8.62 -1.08
CA PRO A 48 -18.33 -9.24 0.10
C PRO A 48 -17.74 -8.72 1.42
N PRO A 49 -18.52 -8.67 2.51
CA PRO A 49 -18.05 -8.18 3.81
C PRO A 49 -16.93 -9.01 4.43
N ASP A 50 -16.82 -10.28 4.05
CA ASP A 50 -15.78 -11.22 4.45
C ASP A 50 -14.59 -11.27 3.48
N ALA A 51 -14.58 -10.43 2.43
CA ALA A 51 -13.47 -10.35 1.49
C ALA A 51 -12.15 -9.98 2.20
N VAL A 52 -11.08 -10.62 1.75
CA VAL A 52 -9.72 -10.43 2.27
C VAL A 52 -8.89 -9.71 1.22
N ILE A 53 -8.28 -8.60 1.63
CA ILE A 53 -7.47 -7.74 0.77
C ILE A 53 -6.01 -7.83 1.20
N ALA A 54 -5.14 -8.30 0.32
CA ALA A 54 -3.70 -8.27 0.57
C ALA A 54 -3.15 -6.89 0.20
N ALA A 55 -2.34 -6.26 1.06
CA ALA A 55 -1.74 -4.96 0.79
C ALA A 55 -0.48 -4.72 1.65
N LEU A 56 0.45 -3.90 1.16
CA LEU A 56 1.55 -3.37 1.98
C LEU A 56 1.12 -2.14 2.79
N ASP A 57 0.33 -1.26 2.18
CA ASP A 57 -0.13 -0.01 2.80
C ASP A 57 -1.58 -0.16 3.28
N ILE A 58 -1.75 -0.49 4.56
CA ILE A 58 -3.03 -1.01 5.08
C ILE A 58 -3.97 0.04 5.70
N GLY A 59 -3.46 1.21 6.11
CA GLY A 59 -4.18 2.11 7.01
C GLY A 59 -5.50 2.66 6.47
N ALA A 60 -5.43 3.61 5.54
CA ALA A 60 -6.62 4.23 4.95
C ALA A 60 -7.45 3.24 4.12
N LEU A 61 -6.78 2.30 3.44
CA LEU A 61 -7.43 1.23 2.67
C LEU A 61 -8.31 0.35 3.57
N GLY A 62 -7.77 -0.15 4.68
CA GLY A 62 -8.49 -0.97 5.65
C GLY A 62 -9.60 -0.19 6.36
N PHE A 63 -9.32 1.06 6.75
CA PHE A 63 -10.32 1.94 7.37
C PHE A 63 -11.54 2.17 6.47
N ALA A 64 -11.33 2.53 5.21
CA ALA A 64 -12.43 2.85 4.29
C ALA A 64 -13.15 1.61 3.74
N SER A 65 -12.41 0.52 3.51
CA SER A 65 -12.99 -0.72 2.97
C SER A 65 -13.84 -1.49 3.98
N GLU A 66 -13.54 -1.34 5.28
CA GLU A 66 -14.12 -2.18 6.33
C GLU A 66 -13.99 -3.68 5.99
N ARG A 67 -12.86 -4.04 5.36
CA ARG A 67 -12.51 -5.42 4.98
C ARG A 67 -11.32 -5.91 5.79
N ARG A 68 -11.21 -7.23 5.86
CA ARG A 68 -10.04 -7.86 6.48
C ARG A 68 -8.82 -7.61 5.59
N ILE A 69 -7.77 -7.06 6.17
CA ILE A 69 -6.51 -6.82 5.46
C ILE A 69 -5.50 -7.90 5.84
N LEU A 70 -4.98 -8.60 4.82
CA LEU A 70 -3.75 -9.35 4.93
C LEU A 70 -2.59 -8.37 4.73
N ASP A 71 -1.96 -8.00 5.84
CA ASP A 71 -0.89 -7.01 5.87
C ASP A 71 0.44 -7.62 5.46
N LEU A 72 0.84 -7.34 4.22
CA LEU A 72 2.08 -7.85 3.62
C LEU A 72 3.33 -7.16 4.17
N ALA A 73 3.20 -6.05 4.92
CA ALA A 73 4.31 -5.44 5.64
C ALA A 73 4.49 -6.06 7.05
N GLY A 74 3.56 -6.92 7.47
CA GLY A 74 3.66 -7.70 8.70
C GLY A 74 3.54 -6.90 9.99
N LEU A 75 2.92 -5.71 9.97
CA LEU A 75 2.61 -4.94 11.18
C LEU A 75 1.51 -5.62 12.01
N VAL A 76 0.48 -6.15 11.35
CA VAL A 76 -0.68 -6.78 12.00
C VAL A 76 -0.97 -8.22 11.56
N SER A 77 -0.23 -8.76 10.58
CA SER A 77 -0.35 -10.15 10.12
C SER A 77 0.91 -10.95 10.47
N PRO A 78 0.91 -11.74 11.56
CA PRO A 78 2.10 -12.45 12.04
C PRO A 78 2.72 -13.42 11.03
N ASP A 79 1.91 -14.12 10.24
CA ASP A 79 2.41 -15.09 9.25
C ASP A 79 3.11 -14.41 8.08
N ALA A 80 2.54 -13.30 7.59
CA ALA A 80 3.18 -12.45 6.58
C ALA A 80 4.47 -11.81 7.15
N ARG A 81 4.48 -11.42 8.43
CA ARG A 81 5.69 -10.94 9.12
C ARG A 81 6.77 -12.02 9.18
N ALA A 82 6.42 -13.25 9.56
CA ALA A 82 7.37 -14.36 9.64
C ALA A 82 8.00 -14.64 8.26
N MET A 83 7.17 -14.74 7.22
CA MET A 83 7.62 -14.94 5.85
C MET A 83 8.50 -13.76 5.36
N GLY A 84 8.06 -12.52 5.58
CA GLY A 84 8.79 -11.32 5.22
C GLY A 84 10.15 -11.17 5.92
N LEU A 85 10.26 -11.58 7.18
CA LEU A 85 11.55 -11.61 7.90
C LEU A 85 12.51 -12.68 7.37
N GLU A 86 12.00 -13.78 6.82
CA GLU A 86 12.82 -14.85 6.25
C GLU A 86 13.39 -14.48 4.87
N MET A 87 12.56 -13.93 3.98
CA MET A 87 12.95 -13.70 2.57
C MET A 87 13.12 -12.22 2.16
N GLY A 88 12.67 -11.29 3.00
CA GLY A 88 12.51 -9.87 2.68
C GLY A 88 11.10 -9.56 2.16
N PHE A 89 10.49 -8.47 2.66
CA PHE A 89 9.09 -8.12 2.35
C PHE A 89 8.84 -7.87 0.87
N GLU A 90 9.70 -7.10 0.20
CA GLU A 90 9.56 -6.83 -1.24
C GLU A 90 9.66 -8.11 -2.06
N ARG A 91 10.64 -8.97 -1.73
CA ARG A 91 10.82 -10.27 -2.38
C ARG A 91 9.64 -11.20 -2.13
N MET A 92 9.10 -11.19 -0.91
CA MET A 92 7.89 -11.94 -0.57
C MET A 92 6.74 -11.53 -1.48
N VAL A 93 6.46 -10.23 -1.60
CA VAL A 93 5.40 -9.73 -2.47
C VAL A 93 5.65 -10.14 -3.93
N GLU A 94 6.86 -9.91 -4.44
CA GLU A 94 7.26 -10.24 -5.82
C GLU A 94 7.15 -11.72 -6.17
N SER A 95 7.43 -12.59 -5.19
CA SER A 95 7.37 -14.03 -5.38
C SER A 95 5.95 -14.60 -5.41
N GLY A 96 4.96 -13.86 -4.89
CA GLY A 96 3.60 -14.36 -4.73
C GLY A 96 3.40 -15.38 -3.60
N ARG A 97 4.44 -15.70 -2.80
CA ARG A 97 4.35 -16.68 -1.69
C ARG A 97 3.26 -16.37 -0.66
N TRP A 98 2.91 -15.09 -0.51
CA TRP A 98 1.82 -14.62 0.35
C TRP A 98 0.43 -15.09 -0.10
N LEU A 99 0.26 -15.57 -1.34
CA LEU A 99 -1.01 -16.15 -1.83
C LEU A 99 -1.45 -17.40 -1.03
N GLU A 100 -0.50 -18.06 -0.36
CA GLU A 100 -0.72 -19.19 0.53
C GLU A 100 -1.38 -18.77 1.86
N LEU A 101 -1.32 -17.48 2.20
CA LEU A 101 -1.83 -16.94 3.47
C LEU A 101 -3.25 -16.44 3.29
N ASP A 102 -4.15 -16.80 4.19
CA ASP A 102 -5.42 -16.10 4.41
C ASP A 102 -6.40 -15.99 3.21
N GLU A 103 -6.10 -16.73 2.13
CA GLU A 103 -6.87 -16.82 0.89
C GLU A 103 -7.40 -15.48 0.34
N PRO A 104 -6.54 -14.47 0.09
CA PRO A 104 -6.98 -13.16 -0.39
C PRO A 104 -7.78 -13.28 -1.68
N GLY A 105 -8.87 -12.50 -1.76
CA GLY A 105 -9.67 -12.34 -2.97
C GLY A 105 -9.26 -11.14 -3.80
N TYR A 106 -8.53 -10.20 -3.19
CA TYR A 106 -8.08 -8.97 -3.81
C TYR A 106 -6.66 -8.64 -3.34
N PHE A 107 -5.94 -7.90 -4.19
CA PHE A 107 -4.57 -7.48 -3.91
C PHE A 107 -4.37 -6.03 -4.35
N PHE A 108 -3.88 -5.21 -3.43
CA PHE A 108 -3.53 -3.82 -3.67
C PHE A 108 -2.00 -3.69 -3.65
N ASP A 109 -1.40 -3.80 -4.84
CA ASP A 109 0.05 -3.78 -5.02
C ASP A 109 0.59 -2.36 -5.08
N ARG A 110 1.84 -2.19 -4.63
CA ARG A 110 2.62 -0.97 -4.82
C ARG A 110 3.86 -1.28 -5.64
N THR A 111 4.08 -0.52 -6.71
CA THR A 111 5.24 -0.72 -7.59
C THR A 111 5.82 0.61 -8.11
N LYS A 112 7.13 0.61 -8.43
CA LYS A 112 7.74 1.67 -9.22
C LYS A 112 7.51 1.36 -10.70
N GLY A 113 6.84 2.25 -11.41
CA GLY A 113 6.49 2.07 -12.82
C GLY A 113 5.11 1.41 -13.01
N PRO A 114 4.87 0.70 -14.13
CA PRO A 114 3.54 0.19 -14.46
C PRO A 114 3.10 -0.98 -13.56
N PRO A 115 1.78 -1.26 -13.48
CA PRO A 115 1.24 -2.40 -12.75
C PRO A 115 1.89 -3.72 -13.19
N ARG A 116 2.52 -4.44 -12.26
CA ARG A 116 3.40 -5.57 -12.61
C ARG A 116 2.69 -6.92 -12.68
N TRP A 117 1.48 -7.06 -12.16
CA TRP A 117 0.78 -8.35 -12.07
C TRP A 117 -0.30 -8.59 -13.12
N THR A 118 -0.62 -7.58 -13.93
CA THR A 118 -1.75 -7.63 -14.88
C THR A 118 -1.68 -8.86 -15.80
N GLY A 119 -2.70 -9.72 -15.71
CA GLY A 119 -2.84 -10.92 -16.54
C GLY A 119 -1.87 -12.07 -16.19
N ARG A 120 -1.07 -11.94 -15.13
CA ARG A 120 -0.20 -13.02 -14.68
C ARG A 120 -1.01 -14.09 -13.95
N THR A 121 -0.51 -15.32 -13.99
CA THR A 121 -1.00 -16.43 -13.16
C THR A 121 0.16 -16.97 -12.32
N VAL A 122 0.00 -17.01 -11.00
CA VAL A 122 0.99 -17.52 -10.04
C VAL A 122 0.29 -18.45 -9.08
N GLU A 123 0.83 -19.66 -8.86
CA GLU A 123 0.22 -20.69 -8.00
C GLU A 123 -1.28 -20.94 -8.29
N GLY A 124 -1.65 -20.92 -9.59
CA GLY A 124 -3.04 -21.10 -10.01
C GLY A 124 -3.97 -19.91 -9.78
N VAL A 125 -3.43 -18.76 -9.35
CA VAL A 125 -4.17 -17.50 -9.14
C VAL A 125 -3.88 -16.52 -10.27
N THR A 126 -4.91 -16.11 -11.00
CA THR A 126 -4.83 -15.08 -12.05
C THR A 126 -5.15 -13.71 -11.47
N PHE A 127 -4.35 -12.71 -11.87
CA PHE A 127 -4.45 -11.33 -11.41
C PHE A 127 -5.17 -10.47 -12.46
N GLU A 128 -6.44 -10.17 -12.20
CA GLU A 128 -7.26 -9.30 -13.05
C GLU A 128 -7.17 -7.87 -12.55
N LEU A 129 -6.59 -6.97 -13.35
CA LEU A 129 -6.48 -5.56 -13.00
C LEU A 129 -7.87 -4.92 -13.01
N LEU A 130 -8.24 -4.28 -11.90
CA LEU A 130 -9.50 -3.56 -11.75
C LEU A 130 -9.30 -2.06 -11.93
N ASP A 131 -8.30 -1.50 -11.24
CA ASP A 131 -8.01 -0.08 -11.27
C ASP A 131 -6.56 0.22 -10.88
N THR A 132 -6.13 1.46 -11.15
CA THR A 132 -4.82 1.98 -10.78
C THR A 132 -4.90 3.41 -10.27
N CYS A 133 -4.07 3.75 -9.29
CA CYS A 133 -3.88 5.13 -8.85
C CYS A 133 -2.41 5.42 -8.57
N GLY A 134 -2.06 6.70 -8.48
CA GLY A 134 -0.69 7.16 -8.26
C GLY A 134 -0.57 7.96 -6.98
N ILE A 135 0.55 7.82 -6.27
CA ILE A 135 0.93 8.71 -5.19
C ILE A 135 2.33 9.27 -5.45
N ASP A 136 2.42 10.60 -5.42
CA ASP A 136 3.69 11.31 -5.50
C ASP A 136 4.35 11.37 -4.12
N GLY A 137 5.45 10.62 -3.97
CA GLY A 137 6.31 10.67 -2.80
C GLY A 137 5.77 9.94 -1.56
N VAL A 138 6.36 8.79 -1.23
CA VAL A 138 6.01 7.94 -0.05
C VAL A 138 7.10 8.04 1.03
N GLY A 139 7.77 9.18 1.08
CA GLY A 139 8.64 9.64 2.16
C GLY A 139 9.49 10.81 1.65
N LEU A 140 10.17 11.52 2.56
CA LEU A 140 11.18 12.50 2.14
C LEU A 140 12.37 11.85 1.41
N GLN A 141 12.59 10.55 1.64
CA GLN A 141 13.63 9.75 0.99
C GLN A 141 13.15 9.04 -0.28
N GLU A 142 11.84 9.00 -0.52
CA GLU A 142 11.20 8.29 -1.64
C GLU A 142 10.30 9.22 -2.42
N ALA A 143 10.88 10.29 -2.96
CA ALA A 143 10.16 11.35 -3.67
C ALA A 143 9.64 10.95 -5.07
N GLY A 144 9.81 9.70 -5.49
CA GLY A 144 9.34 9.20 -6.78
C GLY A 144 7.82 8.95 -6.79
N MET A 145 7.24 8.93 -7.98
CA MET A 145 5.86 8.48 -8.18
C MET A 145 5.78 6.96 -7.95
N TRP A 146 4.78 6.56 -7.18
CA TRP A 146 4.43 5.18 -6.94
C TRP A 146 3.09 4.86 -7.59
N THR A 147 3.03 3.74 -8.30
CA THR A 147 1.80 3.22 -8.86
C THR A 147 1.21 2.19 -7.90
N TYR A 148 -0.06 2.36 -7.59
CA TYR A 148 -0.86 1.38 -6.89
C TYR A 148 -1.83 0.75 -7.86
N ALA A 149 -1.98 -0.57 -7.76
CA ALA A 149 -2.85 -1.33 -8.65
C ALA A 149 -3.73 -2.26 -7.82
N LEU A 150 -5.04 -2.14 -8.03
CA LEU A 150 -6.02 -3.05 -7.43
C LEU A 150 -6.27 -4.21 -8.39
N TYR A 151 -6.08 -5.42 -7.87
CA TYR A 151 -6.33 -6.66 -8.58
C TYR A 151 -7.45 -7.46 -7.91
N ARG A 152 -8.29 -8.10 -8.73
CA ARG A 152 -9.09 -9.25 -8.34
C ARG A 152 -8.24 -10.51 -8.52
N LEU A 153 -8.26 -11.38 -7.52
CA LEU A 153 -7.56 -12.65 -7.54
C LEU A 153 -8.53 -13.78 -7.91
N VAL A 154 -8.30 -14.41 -9.06
CA VAL A 154 -9.16 -15.48 -9.59
C VAL A 154 -8.43 -16.80 -9.52
N ARG A 155 -8.87 -17.70 -8.63
CA ARG A 155 -8.33 -19.06 -8.53
C ARG A 155 -8.84 -19.90 -9.70
N VAL A 156 -7.93 -20.36 -10.55
CA VAL A 156 -8.22 -21.32 -11.59
C VAL A 156 -8.41 -22.67 -10.92
N ARG A 157 -9.64 -23.19 -10.89
CA ARG A 157 -9.86 -24.56 -10.44
C ARG A 157 -9.10 -25.51 -11.39
N PRO A 158 -8.39 -26.52 -10.88
CA PRO A 158 -7.82 -27.54 -11.76
C PRO A 158 -8.97 -28.18 -12.55
N SER A 159 -8.80 -28.25 -13.87
CA SER A 159 -9.71 -29.00 -14.74
C SER A 159 -9.80 -30.44 -14.23
N PRO A 160 -11.01 -31.01 -14.11
CA PRO A 160 -11.18 -32.41 -13.70
C PRO A 160 -10.52 -33.39 -14.68
#